data_AF-A0A653BSN3-F1
#
_entry.id   AF-A0A653BSN3-F1
#
_cell.length_a   1.000
_cell.length_b   1.000
_cell.length_c   1.000
_cell.angle_alpha   90.00
_cell.angle_beta   90.00
_cell.angle_gamma   90.00
#
_symmetry.space_group_name_H-M   'P 1'
#
loop_
_entity.id
_entity.type
_entity.pdbx_description
1 polymer ?
#
loop_
_entity_poly.entity_id
_entity_poly.type
_entity_poly.pdbx_seq_one_letter_code
_entity_poly.pdbx_strand_id
1 'polypeptide(L)'
;MLVPWLVIISFQYFHVNAQSFAADTKINPKELKCLVCEKTVFEIDKAISKISPDKMIEVGGFRLDEEGNYHHKTVPQSKSELALSDVMETICDKMDNYIRALWKENGTLTLLSMTNEAGFMNPSWSDVDIIQDDDLNKSLKYNCESIIEEYEEKLIEYYLDGREDIAKELCMQYTKFCPTKEPKEEL
;
A
#
# COMPACT_ATOMS: atom_id res chain seq x y z
N MET A 1 -16.76 48.54 56.78
CA MET A 1 -16.29 47.14 56.90
C MET A 1 -17.29 46.26 56.17
N LEU A 2 -17.07 45.98 54.88
CA LEU A 2 -16.35 44.83 54.31
C LEU A 2 -17.15 43.52 54.38
N VAL A 3 -17.58 43.10 53.19
CA VAL A 3 -18.32 41.89 52.78
C VAL A 3 -17.42 40.65 52.94
N PRO A 4 -17.95 39.45 53.27
CA PRO A 4 -17.69 38.31 52.39
C PRO A 4 -18.79 37.23 52.45
N TRP A 5 -19.89 37.41 51.72
CA TRP A 5 -20.80 36.31 51.29
C TRP A 5 -20.78 36.15 49.76
N LEU A 6 -19.66 36.52 49.12
CA LEU A 6 -19.38 36.36 47.69
C LEU A 6 -18.30 35.30 47.45
N VAL A 7 -18.43 34.11 48.05
CA VAL A 7 -17.44 33.02 47.85
C VAL A 7 -18.02 31.78 47.17
N ILE A 8 -19.34 31.73 46.88
CA ILE A 8 -19.94 30.50 46.33
C ILE A 8 -20.17 30.55 44.79
N ILE A 9 -19.97 31.68 44.12
CA ILE A 9 -20.27 31.81 42.67
C ILE A 9 -19.02 31.66 41.76
N SER A 10 -17.85 31.29 42.29
CA SER A 10 -16.63 31.15 41.45
C SER A 10 -16.31 29.73 40.99
N PHE A 11 -17.05 28.70 41.44
CA PHE A 11 -16.69 27.28 41.19
C PHE A 11 -17.54 26.54 40.15
N GLN A 12 -18.26 27.25 39.26
CA GLN A 12 -19.06 26.60 38.20
C GLN A 12 -18.77 27.05 36.75
N TYR A 13 -17.75 27.87 36.50
CA TYR A 13 -17.51 28.41 35.15
C TYR A 13 -16.15 28.06 34.52
N PHE A 14 -15.52 26.97 34.95
CA PHE A 14 -14.32 26.43 34.28
C PHE A 14 -14.46 24.94 33.96
N HIS A 15 -15.58 24.54 33.36
CA HIS A 15 -15.55 23.40 32.45
C HIS A 15 -15.07 23.92 31.10
N VAL A 16 -13.74 23.91 30.93
CA VAL A 16 -13.13 24.03 29.61
C VAL A 16 -13.64 22.87 28.78
N ASN A 17 -14.64 23.13 27.93
CA ASN A 17 -14.98 22.25 26.82
C ASN A 17 -13.81 22.31 25.85
N ALA A 18 -12.81 21.46 26.05
CA ALA A 18 -11.89 21.09 25.00
C ALA A 18 -12.67 20.17 24.03
N GLN A 19 -13.58 20.76 23.26
CA GLN A 19 -14.05 20.13 22.04
C GLN A 19 -12.86 20.13 21.08
N SER A 20 -12.17 18.99 21.02
CA SER A 20 -11.20 18.71 19.98
C SER A 20 -11.97 18.77 18.66
N PHE A 21 -11.80 19.85 17.90
CA PHE A 21 -12.22 19.87 16.51
C PHE A 21 -11.30 18.89 15.79
N ALA A 22 -11.74 17.64 15.64
CA ALA A 22 -11.14 16.74 14.66
C ALA A 22 -11.36 17.42 13.30
N ALA A 23 -10.31 18.03 12.76
CA ALA A 23 -10.35 18.58 11.42
C ALA A 23 -10.57 17.41 10.46
N ASP A 24 -11.75 17.39 9.82
CA ASP A 24 -12.06 16.42 8.78
C ASP A 24 -11.07 16.63 7.62
N THR A 25 -10.03 15.79 7.60
CA THR A 25 -8.95 15.89 6.63
C THR A 25 -9.47 15.27 5.34
N LYS A 26 -9.97 16.11 4.43
CA LYS A 26 -10.45 15.68 3.13
C LYS A 26 -9.29 15.12 2.28
N ILE A 27 -9.13 13.80 2.30
CA ILE A 27 -8.13 13.08 1.50
C ILE A 27 -8.49 13.17 0.02
N ASN A 28 -7.50 13.46 -0.82
CA ASN A 28 -7.64 13.40 -2.27
C ASN A 28 -7.72 11.93 -2.72
N PRO A 29 -8.84 11.47 -3.31
CA PRO A 29 -8.99 10.08 -3.73
C PRO A 29 -7.96 9.64 -4.79
N LYS A 30 -7.53 10.55 -5.66
CA LYS A 30 -6.52 10.26 -6.68
C LYS A 30 -5.14 10.03 -6.07
N GLU A 31 -4.79 10.87 -5.10
CA GLU A 31 -3.53 10.73 -4.34
C GLU A 31 -3.52 9.42 -3.55
N LEU A 32 -4.63 9.08 -2.91
CA LEU A 32 -4.78 7.80 -2.22
C LEU A 32 -4.64 6.60 -3.18
N LYS A 33 -5.31 6.64 -4.33
CA LYS A 33 -5.22 5.57 -5.33
C LYS A 33 -3.79 5.39 -5.87
N CYS A 34 -3.06 6.50 -6.05
CA CYS A 34 -1.63 6.46 -6.39
C CYS A 34 -0.81 5.75 -5.31
N LEU A 35 -0.94 6.16 -4.04
CA LEU A 35 -0.21 5.56 -2.93
C LEU A 35 -0.51 4.07 -2.74
N VAL A 36 -1.78 3.68 -2.89
CA VAL A 36 -2.18 2.27 -2.82
C VAL A 36 -1.55 1.49 -3.97
N CYS A 37 -1.57 2.01 -5.21
CA CYS A 37 -0.91 1.35 -6.33
C CYS A 37 0.58 1.10 -6.08
N GLU A 38 1.32 2.13 -5.63
CA GLU A 38 2.75 1.99 -5.33
C GLU A 38 3.01 0.98 -4.19
N LYS A 39 2.16 0.98 -3.14
CA LYS A 39 2.26 0.01 -2.04
C LYS A 39 1.90 -1.41 -2.46
N THR A 40 0.90 -1.59 -3.33
CA THR A 40 0.54 -2.90 -3.88
C THR A 40 1.73 -3.48 -4.63
N VAL A 41 2.31 -2.75 -5.59
CA VAL A 41 3.47 -3.24 -6.35
C VAL A 41 4.65 -3.53 -5.43
N PHE A 42 4.94 -2.65 -4.47
CA PHE A 42 5.99 -2.87 -3.47
C PHE A 42 5.81 -4.18 -2.68
N GLU A 43 4.59 -4.51 -2.24
CA GLU A 43 4.34 -5.76 -1.54
C GLU A 43 4.46 -6.97 -2.48
N ILE A 44 4.03 -6.86 -3.75
CA ILE A 44 4.21 -7.93 -4.75
C ILE A 44 5.70 -8.21 -4.95
N ASP A 45 6.51 -7.19 -5.22
CA ASP A 45 7.97 -7.31 -5.39
C ASP A 45 8.61 -8.03 -4.20
N LYS A 46 8.17 -7.62 -3.00
CA LYS A 46 8.64 -8.19 -1.74
C LYS A 46 8.20 -9.65 -1.58
N ALA A 47 6.98 -10.01 -1.95
CA ALA A 47 6.50 -11.40 -1.90
C ALA A 47 7.26 -12.28 -2.91
N ILE A 48 7.47 -11.81 -4.13
CA ILE A 48 8.23 -12.51 -5.17
C ILE A 48 9.68 -12.71 -4.74
N SER A 49 10.30 -11.72 -4.10
CA SER A 49 11.69 -11.83 -3.61
C SER A 49 11.92 -12.94 -2.58
N LYS A 50 10.84 -13.41 -1.93
CA LYS A 50 10.88 -14.52 -0.97
C LYS A 50 10.71 -15.89 -1.64
N ILE A 51 10.30 -15.94 -2.90
CA ILE A 51 10.21 -17.18 -3.66
C ILE A 51 11.64 -17.61 -4.02
N SER A 52 11.99 -18.86 -3.66
CA SER A 52 13.33 -19.38 -3.95
C SER A 52 13.59 -19.39 -5.46
N PRO A 53 14.71 -18.80 -5.93
CA PRO A 53 15.07 -18.80 -7.34
C PRO A 53 15.42 -20.20 -7.86
N ASP A 54 15.79 -21.12 -6.97
CA ASP A 54 16.21 -22.49 -7.31
C ASP A 54 15.03 -23.45 -7.48
N LYS A 55 13.83 -23.05 -7.05
CA LYS A 55 12.64 -23.89 -7.18
C LYS A 55 12.12 -23.79 -8.60
N MET A 56 12.38 -24.80 -9.40
CA MET A 56 11.84 -24.94 -10.76
C MET A 56 10.46 -25.60 -10.71
N ILE A 57 9.54 -25.15 -11.56
CA ILE A 57 8.25 -25.80 -11.75
C ILE A 57 8.03 -26.15 -13.23
N GLU A 58 7.29 -27.21 -13.48
CA GLU A 58 6.90 -27.63 -14.83
C GLU A 58 5.70 -26.81 -15.31
N VAL A 59 5.84 -26.14 -16.45
CA VAL A 59 4.81 -25.27 -17.05
C VAL A 59 4.28 -25.81 -18.38
N GLY A 60 4.62 -27.06 -18.72
CA GLY A 60 4.14 -27.73 -19.91
C GLY A 60 5.12 -28.76 -20.44
N GLY A 61 4.76 -29.37 -21.58
CA GLY A 61 5.54 -30.44 -22.21
C GLY A 61 4.71 -31.50 -22.92
N PHE A 62 3.39 -31.33 -22.99
CA PHE A 62 2.47 -32.32 -23.55
C PHE A 62 2.63 -32.61 -25.06
N ARG A 63 3.56 -31.94 -25.75
CA ARG A 63 3.85 -32.19 -27.17
C ARG A 63 5.05 -33.13 -27.29
N LEU A 64 4.83 -34.26 -27.93
CA LEU A 64 5.90 -35.16 -28.36
C LEU A 64 6.67 -34.50 -29.51
N ASP A 65 7.99 -34.66 -29.53
CA ASP A 65 8.81 -34.32 -30.71
C ASP A 65 8.56 -35.32 -31.86
N GLU A 66 9.19 -35.11 -33.01
CA GLU A 66 9.03 -35.97 -34.19
C GLU A 66 9.50 -37.41 -33.93
N GLU A 67 10.37 -37.60 -32.94
CA GLU A 67 10.92 -38.88 -32.48
C GLU A 67 10.09 -39.55 -31.37
N GLY A 68 9.03 -38.90 -30.87
CA GLY A 68 8.16 -39.42 -29.83
C GLY A 68 8.68 -39.23 -28.40
N ASN A 69 9.69 -38.37 -28.18
CA ASN A 69 10.17 -38.01 -26.86
C ASN A 69 9.31 -36.90 -26.24
N TYR A 70 9.15 -36.98 -24.93
CA TYR A 70 8.45 -35.98 -24.13
C TYR A 70 9.46 -34.95 -23.59
N HIS A 71 9.24 -33.66 -23.85
CA HIS A 71 10.10 -32.58 -23.35
C HIS A 71 9.37 -31.74 -22.31
N HIS A 72 9.76 -31.86 -21.05
CA HIS A 72 9.26 -31.02 -19.97
C HIS A 72 9.83 -29.60 -20.10
N LYS A 73 8.96 -28.58 -20.15
CA LYS A 73 9.36 -27.18 -20.03
C LYS A 73 9.31 -26.79 -18.57
N THR A 74 10.45 -26.41 -18.01
CA THR A 74 10.57 -25.92 -16.63
C THR A 74 10.95 -24.44 -16.61
N VAL A 75 10.43 -23.70 -15.63
CA VAL A 75 10.80 -22.31 -15.34
C VAL A 75 10.99 -22.12 -13.84
N PRO A 76 11.76 -21.12 -13.38
CA PRO A 76 11.78 -20.75 -11.96
C PRO A 76 10.36 -20.44 -11.47
N GLN A 77 10.02 -20.86 -10.25
CA GLN A 77 8.69 -20.64 -9.66
C GLN A 77 8.37 -19.15 -9.60
N SER A 78 9.35 -18.30 -9.30
CA SER A 78 9.17 -16.84 -9.28
C SER A 78 8.83 -16.23 -10.64
N LYS A 79 8.94 -17.01 -11.72
CA LYS A 79 8.68 -16.62 -13.11
C LYS A 79 7.57 -17.46 -13.75
N SER A 80 6.74 -18.14 -12.96
CA SER A 80 5.54 -18.76 -13.49
C SER A 80 4.34 -17.84 -13.29
N GLU A 81 3.50 -17.75 -14.31
CA GLU A 81 2.23 -17.05 -14.27
C GLU A 81 1.39 -17.49 -13.06
N LEU A 82 1.30 -18.81 -12.83
CA LEU A 82 0.59 -19.37 -11.68
C LEU A 82 1.09 -18.81 -10.33
N ALA A 83 2.40 -18.76 -10.12
CA ALA A 83 2.93 -18.25 -8.85
C ALA A 83 2.73 -16.74 -8.69
N LEU A 84 2.72 -15.99 -9.80
CA LEU A 84 2.43 -14.57 -9.79
C LEU A 84 0.95 -14.32 -9.44
N SER A 85 0.02 -15.08 -10.03
CA SER A 85 -1.40 -15.05 -9.65
C SER A 85 -1.61 -15.41 -8.18
N ASP A 86 -1.00 -16.49 -7.67
CA ASP A 86 -1.08 -16.88 -6.26
C ASP A 86 -0.63 -15.74 -5.31
N VAL A 87 0.42 -15.00 -5.70
CA VAL A 87 0.88 -13.82 -4.94
C VAL A 87 -0.18 -12.71 -4.98
N MET A 88 -0.73 -12.40 -6.15
CA MET A 88 -1.69 -11.31 -6.32
C MET A 88 -3.03 -11.58 -5.61
N GLU A 89 -3.47 -12.84 -5.51
CA GLU A 89 -4.67 -13.23 -4.77
C GLU A 89 -4.62 -12.85 -3.28
N THR A 90 -3.42 -12.86 -2.68
CA THR A 90 -3.25 -12.65 -1.23
C THR A 90 -2.65 -11.28 -0.88
N ILE A 91 -2.26 -10.50 -1.89
CA ILE A 91 -1.44 -9.30 -1.63
C ILE A 91 -2.20 -8.19 -0.93
N CYS A 92 -3.50 -8.07 -1.19
CA CYS A 92 -4.31 -7.01 -0.62
C CYS A 92 -4.58 -7.20 0.88
N ASP A 93 -4.39 -8.40 1.44
CA ASP A 93 -4.39 -8.61 2.89
C ASP A 93 -3.25 -7.86 3.58
N LYS A 94 -2.15 -7.53 2.87
CA LYS A 94 -1.07 -6.71 3.43
C LYS A 94 -1.52 -5.29 3.75
N MET A 95 -2.56 -4.79 3.09
CA MET A 95 -3.09 -3.45 3.32
C MET A 95 -3.68 -3.28 4.72
N ASP A 96 -4.05 -4.37 5.40
CA ASP A 96 -4.54 -4.33 6.79
C ASP A 96 -3.46 -3.83 7.78
N ASN A 97 -2.18 -3.98 7.43
CA ASN A 97 -1.06 -3.44 8.22
C ASN A 97 -0.72 -1.99 7.86
N TYR A 98 -1.40 -1.37 6.90
CA TYR A 98 -1.14 0.02 6.51
C TYR A 98 -2.22 0.96 7.07
N ILE A 99 -1.79 2.14 7.49
CA ILE A 99 -2.66 3.24 7.92
C ILE A 99 -2.39 4.48 7.06
N ARG A 100 -3.41 5.32 6.91
CA ARG A 100 -3.24 6.65 6.33
C ARG A 100 -2.64 7.59 7.37
N ALA A 101 -1.62 8.33 6.97
CA ALA A 101 -1.00 9.32 7.85
C ALA A 101 -0.53 10.54 7.05
N LEU A 102 -0.34 11.67 7.74
CA LEU A 102 0.33 12.84 7.19
C LEU A 102 1.70 12.97 7.83
N TRP A 103 2.74 13.24 7.04
CA TRP A 103 4.05 13.59 7.60
C TRP A 103 3.98 14.92 8.33
N LYS A 104 4.44 14.98 9.59
CA LYS A 104 4.45 16.22 10.38
C LYS A 104 5.31 17.32 9.77
N GLU A 105 6.34 16.92 9.02
CA GLU A 105 7.29 17.84 8.39
C GLU A 105 6.64 18.73 7.32
N ASN A 106 5.77 18.15 6.49
CA ASN A 106 5.27 18.82 5.27
C ASN A 106 3.78 18.59 4.97
N GLY A 107 3.07 17.84 5.81
CA GLY A 107 1.66 17.51 5.66
C GLY A 107 1.34 16.56 4.50
N THR A 108 2.34 15.90 3.90
CA THR A 108 2.11 15.01 2.75
C THR A 108 1.45 13.70 3.19
N LEU A 109 0.45 13.26 2.43
CA LEU A 109 -0.23 11.99 2.66
C LEU A 109 0.71 10.81 2.41
N THR A 110 0.65 9.80 3.28
CA THR A 110 1.40 8.57 3.16
C THR A 110 0.61 7.37 3.66
N LEU A 111 1.03 6.18 3.22
CA LEU A 111 0.59 4.90 3.79
C LEU A 111 1.73 4.36 4.65
N LEU A 112 1.56 4.46 5.97
CA LEU A 112 2.54 3.98 6.93
C LEU A 112 2.18 2.55 7.34
N SER A 113 3.12 1.62 7.23
CA SER A 113 2.95 0.31 7.85
C SER A 113 2.98 0.45 9.37
N MET A 114 2.08 -0.22 10.08
CA MET A 114 2.04 -0.16 11.54
C MET A 114 3.19 -0.95 12.16
N THR A 115 3.45 -2.12 11.59
CA THR A 115 4.52 -3.04 12.02
C THR A 115 5.42 -3.44 10.87
N ASN A 116 6.67 -3.78 11.20
CA ASN A 116 7.57 -4.46 10.28
C ASN A 116 7.35 -5.98 10.29
N GLU A 117 8.11 -6.72 9.49
CA GLU A 117 7.95 -8.18 9.38
C GLU A 117 8.24 -8.96 10.66
N ALA A 118 9.05 -8.38 11.56
CA ALA A 118 9.37 -8.94 12.86
C ALA A 118 8.32 -8.56 13.94
N GLY A 119 7.27 -7.83 13.56
CA GLY A 119 6.19 -7.39 14.45
C GLY A 119 6.54 -6.16 15.29
N PHE A 120 7.69 -5.51 15.07
CA PHE A 120 8.02 -4.26 15.75
C PHE A 120 7.29 -3.09 15.12
N MET A 121 6.90 -2.11 15.95
CA MET A 121 6.27 -0.88 15.50
C MET A 121 7.18 -0.12 14.52
N ASN A 122 6.57 0.52 13.53
CA ASN A 122 7.30 1.33 12.56
C ASN A 122 8.00 2.50 13.27
N PRO A 123 9.32 2.70 13.08
CA PRO A 123 10.06 3.76 13.77
C PRO A 123 9.56 5.17 13.45
N SER A 124 8.92 5.37 12.29
CA SER A 124 8.36 6.66 11.88
C SER A 124 7.00 6.96 12.48
N TRP A 125 6.50 6.13 13.41
CA TRP A 125 5.20 6.35 14.07
C TRP A 125 5.11 7.70 14.79
N SER A 126 6.22 8.20 15.34
CA SER A 126 6.28 9.51 16.01
C SER A 126 6.25 10.69 15.05
N ASP A 127 6.57 10.46 13.78
CA ASP A 127 6.86 11.52 12.80
C ASP A 127 5.64 11.84 11.92
N VAL A 128 4.53 11.15 12.16
CA VAL A 128 3.30 11.28 11.40
C VAL A 128 2.10 11.60 12.28
N ASP A 129 1.10 12.23 11.69
CA ASP A 129 -0.24 12.38 12.24
C ASP A 129 -1.17 11.34 11.59
N ILE A 130 -1.69 10.41 12.40
CA ILE A 130 -2.53 9.31 11.92
C ILE A 130 -3.90 9.85 11.54
N ILE A 131 -4.34 9.56 10.32
CA ILE A 131 -5.70 9.83 9.88
C ILE A 131 -6.56 8.66 10.30
N GLN A 132 -7.45 8.87 11.27
CA GLN A 132 -8.43 7.87 11.66
C GLN A 132 -9.49 7.77 10.56
N ASP A 133 -9.70 6.56 10.06
CA ASP A 133 -10.83 6.23 9.21
C ASP A 133 -11.93 5.62 10.06
N ASP A 134 -13.17 6.03 9.86
CA ASP A 134 -14.34 5.34 10.44
C ASP A 134 -14.38 3.86 10.00
N ASP A 135 -13.77 3.54 8.86
CA ASP A 135 -13.75 2.20 8.27
C ASP A 135 -12.45 1.39 8.51
N LEU A 136 -11.59 1.75 9.47
CA LEU A 136 -10.45 0.93 9.93
C LEU A 136 -9.57 0.37 8.77
N ASN A 137 -9.18 1.21 7.82
CA ASN A 137 -8.37 0.85 6.63
C ASN A 137 -9.01 -0.11 5.62
N LYS A 138 -10.29 -0.51 5.78
CA LYS A 138 -11.00 -1.30 4.76
C LYS A 138 -10.96 -0.65 3.38
N SER A 139 -10.91 0.69 3.35
CA SER A 139 -10.77 1.43 2.11
C SER A 139 -9.46 1.14 1.38
N LEU A 140 -8.34 0.90 2.09
CA LEU A 140 -7.04 0.61 1.47
C LEU A 140 -7.05 -0.76 0.80
N LYS A 141 -7.56 -1.77 1.53
CA LYS A 141 -7.73 -3.12 1.00
C LYS A 141 -8.64 -3.13 -0.22
N TYR A 142 -9.80 -2.47 -0.16
CA TYR A 142 -10.70 -2.33 -1.32
C TYR A 142 -10.05 -1.66 -2.54
N ASN A 143 -9.26 -0.59 -2.32
CA ASN A 143 -8.52 0.05 -3.41
C ASN A 143 -7.47 -0.90 -4.02
N CYS A 144 -6.78 -1.69 -3.19
CA CYS A 144 -5.85 -2.70 -3.68
C CYS A 144 -6.58 -3.78 -4.49
N GLU A 145 -7.67 -4.33 -3.96
CA GLU A 145 -8.48 -5.36 -4.63
C GLU A 145 -8.96 -4.87 -6.00
N SER A 146 -9.45 -3.63 -6.06
CA SER A 146 -9.85 -2.99 -7.33
C SER A 146 -8.69 -2.84 -8.33
N ILE A 147 -7.46 -2.59 -7.86
CA ILE A 147 -6.28 -2.49 -8.71
C ILE A 147 -5.84 -3.87 -9.22
N ILE A 148 -5.85 -4.89 -8.36
CA ILE A 148 -5.50 -6.26 -8.75
C ILE A 148 -6.53 -6.80 -9.75
N GLU A 149 -7.82 -6.64 -9.47
CA GLU A 149 -8.90 -7.09 -10.36
C GLU A 149 -8.77 -6.48 -11.78
N GLU A 150 -8.39 -5.20 -11.88
CA GLU A 150 -8.30 -4.52 -13.18
C GLU A 150 -6.96 -4.76 -13.92
N TYR A 151 -5.86 -5.01 -13.19
CA TYR A 151 -4.51 -4.98 -13.77
C TYR A 151 -3.64 -6.22 -13.48
N GLU A 152 -4.19 -7.31 -12.94
CA GLU A 152 -3.48 -8.57 -12.70
C GLU A 152 -2.76 -9.06 -13.97
N GLU A 153 -3.47 -9.19 -15.09
CA GLU A 153 -2.88 -9.68 -16.35
C GLU A 153 -1.69 -8.82 -16.80
N LYS A 154 -1.82 -7.49 -16.65
CA LYS A 154 -0.75 -6.54 -17.02
C LYS A 154 0.45 -6.62 -16.09
N LEU A 155 0.22 -6.81 -14.79
CA LEU A 155 1.27 -7.03 -13.81
C LEU A 155 2.02 -8.33 -14.10
N ILE A 156 1.29 -9.42 -14.36
CA ILE A 156 1.89 -10.71 -14.75
C ILE A 156 2.78 -10.55 -15.97
N GLU A 157 2.30 -9.88 -17.03
CA GLU A 157 3.08 -9.56 -18.23
C GLU A 157 4.39 -8.83 -17.85
N TYR A 158 4.32 -7.80 -17.02
CA TYR A 158 5.51 -7.03 -16.60
C TYR A 158 6.53 -7.87 -15.84
N TYR A 159 6.09 -8.75 -14.93
CA TYR A 159 7.00 -9.64 -14.19
C TYR A 159 7.62 -10.72 -15.09
N LEU A 160 6.84 -11.29 -16.02
CA LEU A 160 7.35 -12.28 -16.97
C LEU A 160 8.35 -11.67 -17.96
N ASP A 161 8.11 -10.44 -18.41
CA ASP A 161 9.01 -9.66 -19.24
C ASP A 161 10.29 -9.20 -18.51
N GLY A 162 10.31 -9.28 -17.18
CA GLY A 162 11.43 -8.81 -16.36
C GLY A 162 11.61 -7.30 -16.42
N ARG A 163 10.50 -6.54 -16.48
CA ARG A 163 10.52 -5.06 -16.43
C ARG A 163 11.16 -4.59 -15.12
N GLU A 164 11.91 -3.50 -15.20
CA GLU A 164 12.40 -2.77 -14.04
C GLU A 164 11.40 -1.66 -13.66
N ASP A 165 11.40 -1.23 -12.40
CA ASP A 165 10.54 -0.14 -11.91
C ASP A 165 9.03 -0.32 -12.24
N ILE A 166 8.49 -1.53 -12.03
CA ILE A 166 7.08 -1.87 -12.34
C ILE A 166 6.08 -0.87 -11.74
N ALA A 167 6.35 -0.33 -10.55
CA ALA A 167 5.50 0.70 -9.94
C ALA A 167 5.40 1.96 -10.81
N LYS A 168 6.50 2.38 -11.44
CA LYS A 168 6.52 3.53 -12.35
C LYS A 168 5.78 3.18 -13.65
N GLU A 169 6.06 2.03 -14.24
CA GLU A 169 5.39 1.60 -15.49
C GLU A 169 3.88 1.49 -15.29
N LEU A 170 3.43 0.82 -14.22
CA LEU A 170 2.01 0.64 -13.95
C LEU A 170 1.36 1.93 -13.43
N CYS A 171 1.80 2.45 -12.29
CA CYS A 171 1.06 3.48 -11.54
C CYS A 171 1.17 4.88 -12.16
N MET A 172 2.26 5.18 -12.89
CA MET A 172 2.47 6.50 -13.51
C MET A 172 2.17 6.48 -15.01
N GLN A 173 2.70 5.50 -15.76
CA GLN A 173 2.65 5.52 -17.22
C GLN A 173 1.38 4.87 -17.78
N TYR A 174 1.05 3.67 -17.30
CA TYR A 174 -0.09 2.90 -17.80
C TYR A 174 -1.42 3.41 -17.25
N THR A 175 -1.58 3.44 -15.92
CA THR A 175 -2.85 3.80 -15.27
C THR A 175 -3.01 5.30 -15.02
N LYS A 176 -1.89 6.03 -14.93
CA LYS A 176 -1.85 7.47 -14.62
C LYS A 176 -2.51 7.82 -13.28
N PHE A 177 -2.53 6.88 -12.32
CA PHE A 177 -2.96 7.15 -10.95
C PHE A 177 -2.04 8.18 -10.30
N CYS A 178 -0.75 7.98 -10.48
CA CYS A 178 0.29 8.86 -9.98
C CYS A 178 0.63 9.97 -10.99
N PRO A 179 0.88 11.21 -10.53
CA PRO A 179 1.42 12.24 -11.41
C PRO A 179 2.81 11.82 -11.90
N THR A 180 3.09 12.08 -13.16
CA THR A 180 4.47 12.00 -13.68
C THR A 180 5.28 13.09 -12.99
N LYS A 181 6.37 12.72 -12.30
CA LYS A 181 7.30 13.69 -11.74
C LYS A 181 7.92 14.49 -12.89
N GLU A 182 7.40 15.68 -13.18
CA GLU A 182 8.15 16.66 -13.96
C GLU A 182 9.37 17.07 -13.14
N PRO A 183 10.57 17.19 -13.74
CA PRO A 183 11.73 17.70 -13.03
C PRO A 183 11.37 19.09 -12.50
N LYS A 184 11.44 19.31 -11.18
CA LYS A 184 11.32 20.65 -10.63
C LYS A 184 12.51 21.44 -11.16
N GLU A 185 12.24 22.42 -12.01
CA GLU A 185 13.22 23.44 -12.37
C GLU A 185 13.51 24.25 -11.10
N GLU A 186 14.70 24.06 -10.54
CA GLU A 186 15.19 24.83 -9.40
C GLU A 186 15.39 26.29 -9.87
N LEU A 187 14.60 27.21 -9.31
CA LEU A 187 14.74 28.66 -9.52
C LEU A 187 15.66 29.26 -8.45
#